data_AF-A0A6H9UXF9-F1
#
_entry.id   AF-A0A6H9UXF9-F1
#
_cell.length_a   1.000
_cell.length_b   1.000
_cell.length_c   1.000
_cell.angle_alpha   90.00
_cell.angle_beta   90.00
_cell.angle_gamma   90.00
#
_symmetry.space_group_name_H-M   'P 1'
#
loop_
_entity.id
_entity.type
_entity.pdbx_description
1 polymer ?
#
loop_
_entity_poly.entity_id
_entity_poly.type
_entity_poly.pdbx_seq_one_letter_code
_entity_poly.pdbx_strand_id
1 'polypeptide(L)'
;MTGNQAGLLPIGGATLASDARVLEAVRAIGARTGVDYTDDAAVSALLREHRRAMDATQRGSLVWLGGLALTVGVIWPFVAIEYVRAVTSAQEAGAQVPELSPVLRKLLDA
;
A
#
# COMPACT_ATOMS: atom_id res chain seq x y z
N MET A 1 26.34 23.07 17.45
CA MET A 1 25.98 22.80 16.04
C MET A 1 24.47 22.58 15.95
N THR A 2 23.69 23.66 16.03
CA THR A 2 22.22 23.63 15.99
C THR A 2 21.79 24.72 15.02
N GLY A 3 21.88 24.42 13.73
CA GLY A 3 21.62 25.39 12.67
C GLY A 3 21.60 24.70 11.33
N ASN A 4 20.66 23.77 11.13
CA ASN A 4 20.23 23.38 9.77
C ASN A 4 18.91 22.57 9.71
N GLN A 5 18.13 22.43 10.79
CA GLN A 5 16.83 21.71 10.70
C GLN A 5 15.78 22.52 9.91
N ALA A 6 15.86 23.86 9.96
CA ALA A 6 15.05 24.75 9.12
C ALA A 6 15.40 24.67 7.61
N GLY A 7 16.58 24.13 7.26
CA GLY A 7 17.02 23.97 5.87
C GLY A 7 16.58 22.67 5.19
N LEU A 8 15.84 21.78 5.87
CA LEU A 8 15.47 20.47 5.35
C LEU A 8 14.06 20.41 4.74
N LEU A 9 13.25 21.46 4.90
CA LEU A 9 11.97 21.55 4.23
C LEU A 9 12.18 22.05 2.80
N PRO A 10 11.57 21.39 1.78
CA PRO A 10 11.71 21.81 0.38
C PRO A 10 11.33 23.28 0.13
N ILE A 11 10.42 23.81 0.96
CA ILE A 11 10.08 25.23 1.04
C ILE A 11 10.00 25.58 2.52
N GLY A 12 10.91 26.43 2.99
CA GLY A 12 10.97 26.87 4.39
C GLY A 12 10.06 28.07 4.68
N GLY A 13 9.73 28.26 5.95
CA GLY A 13 8.93 29.37 6.45
C GLY A 13 9.52 30.74 6.10
N ALA A 14 10.85 30.85 6.01
CA ALA A 14 11.52 32.07 5.53
C ALA A 14 11.18 32.42 4.08
N THR A 15 11.04 31.41 3.21
CA THR A 15 10.61 31.59 1.81
C THR A 15 9.14 31.99 1.75
N LEU A 16 8.30 31.39 2.58
CA LEU A 16 6.87 31.76 2.68
C LEU A 16 6.68 33.19 3.23
N ALA A 17 7.55 33.62 4.15
CA ALA A 17 7.53 34.96 4.73
C ALA A 17 8.06 36.06 3.78
N SER A 18 8.75 35.68 2.70
CA SER A 18 9.31 36.63 1.72
C SER A 18 8.24 37.34 0.88
N ASP A 19 7.04 36.75 0.72
CA ASP A 19 5.90 37.35 0.02
C ASP A 19 4.76 37.60 1.01
N ALA A 20 4.37 38.88 1.16
CA ALA A 20 3.32 39.30 2.09
C ALA A 20 1.96 38.64 1.80
N ARG A 21 1.62 38.39 0.53
CA ARG A 21 0.34 37.77 0.15
C ARG A 21 0.32 36.30 0.54
N VAL A 22 1.44 35.60 0.32
CA VAL A 22 1.59 34.19 0.70
C VAL A 22 1.59 34.06 2.22
N LEU A 23 2.30 34.94 2.93
CA LEU A 23 2.35 34.94 4.38
C LEU A 23 0.97 35.17 5.03
N GLU A 24 0.15 36.05 4.48
CA GLU A 24 -1.21 36.29 4.96
C GLU A 24 -2.11 35.08 4.73
N ALA A 25 -2.04 34.46 3.54
CA ALA A 25 -2.77 33.22 3.25
C ALA A 25 -2.33 32.06 4.16
N VAL A 26 -1.03 31.89 4.37
CA VAL A 26 -0.46 30.86 5.25
C VAL A 26 -0.88 31.10 6.71
N ARG A 27 -0.91 32.35 7.19
CA ARG A 27 -1.42 32.69 8.52
C ARG A 27 -2.92 32.42 8.67
N ALA A 28 -3.73 32.70 7.64
CA ALA A 28 -5.16 32.38 7.64
C ALA A 28 -5.40 30.87 7.72
N ILE A 29 -4.59 30.07 7.01
CA ILE A 29 -4.64 28.60 7.08
C ILE A 29 -4.12 28.12 8.44
N GLY A 30 -3.03 28.69 8.95
CA GLY A 30 -2.47 28.36 10.27
C GLY A 30 -3.44 28.61 11.41
N ALA A 31 -4.18 29.73 11.38
CA ALA A 31 -5.22 30.04 12.35
C ALA A 31 -6.38 29.03 12.34
N ARG A 32 -6.67 28.43 11.17
CA ARG A 32 -7.73 27.42 11.03
C ARG A 32 -7.30 26.03 11.50
N THR A 33 -6.04 25.66 11.28
CA THR A 33 -5.53 24.32 11.63
C THR A 33 -4.84 24.29 13.00
N GLY A 34 -4.55 25.45 13.60
CA GLY A 34 -3.85 25.57 14.88
C GLY A 34 -2.34 25.34 14.79
N VAL A 35 -1.77 25.38 13.58
CA VAL A 35 -0.34 25.11 13.32
C VAL A 35 0.29 26.35 12.71
N ASP A 36 1.40 26.82 13.29
CA ASP A 36 2.22 27.86 12.67
C ASP A 36 3.10 27.24 11.57
N TYR A 37 2.63 27.35 10.33
CA TYR A 37 3.34 26.83 9.15
C TYR A 37 4.56 27.66 8.75
N THR A 38 4.79 28.81 9.37
CA THR A 38 6.03 29.60 9.19
C THR A 38 7.13 29.20 10.16
N ASP A 39 6.78 28.44 11.21
CA ASP A 39 7.73 27.79 12.10
C ASP A 39 8.12 26.41 11.54
N ASP A 40 9.28 26.36 10.89
CA ASP A 40 9.83 25.13 10.31
C ASP A 40 10.05 24.02 11.35
N ALA A 41 10.29 24.38 12.63
CA ALA A 41 10.47 23.39 13.69
C ALA A 41 9.14 22.72 14.08
N ALA A 42 8.06 23.50 14.15
CA ALA A 42 6.70 23.01 14.37
C ALA A 42 6.25 22.09 13.22
N VAL A 43 6.46 22.51 11.97
CA VAL A 43 6.15 21.70 10.79
C VAL A 43 6.95 20.40 10.77
N SER A 44 8.25 20.46 11.08
CA SER A 44 9.13 19.29 11.13
C SER A 44 8.75 18.32 12.27
N ALA A 45 8.21 18.80 13.38
CA ALA A 45 7.67 17.95 14.44
C ALA A 45 6.41 17.22 13.99
N LEU A 46 5.49 17.94 13.34
CA LEU A 46 4.23 17.40 12.84
C LEU A 46 4.46 16.32 11.76
N LEU A 47 5.36 16.56 10.82
CA LEU A 47 5.71 15.57 9.78
C LEU A 47 6.37 14.31 10.36
N ARG A 48 7.20 14.45 11.40
CA ARG A 48 7.79 13.30 12.10
C ARG A 48 6.73 12.46 12.79
N GLU A 49 5.74 13.11 13.40
CA GLU A 49 4.64 12.41 14.06
C GLU A 49 3.75 11.67 13.06
N HIS A 50 3.39 12.32 11.95
CA HIS A 50 2.66 11.66 10.86
C HIS A 50 3.42 10.48 10.27
N ARG A 51 4.75 10.60 10.11
CA ARG A 51 5.58 9.50 9.59
C ARG A 51 5.58 8.30 10.53
N ARG A 52 5.64 8.52 11.84
CA ARG A 52 5.55 7.45 12.85
C ARG A 52 4.20 6.74 12.83
N ALA A 53 3.10 7.48 12.67
CA ALA A 53 1.77 6.89 12.56
C ALA A 53 1.67 5.98 11.32
N MET A 54 2.20 6.44 10.17
CA MET A 54 2.23 5.65 8.94
C MET A 54 3.13 4.41 9.04
N ASP A 55 4.32 4.55 9.63
CA ASP A 55 5.25 3.42 9.84
C ASP A 55 4.66 2.34 10.75
N ALA A 56 3.91 2.73 11.78
CA ALA A 56 3.22 1.80 12.68
C ALA A 56 2.13 1.00 11.94
N THR A 57 1.32 1.66 11.11
CA THR A 57 0.28 1.00 10.31
C THR A 57 0.87 0.10 9.22
N GLN A 58 1.95 0.54 8.55
CA GLN A 58 2.59 -0.22 7.49
C GLN A 58 3.22 -1.52 8.03
N ARG A 59 3.90 -1.47 9.17
CA ARG A 59 4.50 -2.66 9.79
C ARG A 59 3.44 -3.69 10.20
N GLY A 60 2.28 -3.24 10.69
CA GLY A 60 1.14 -4.12 10.98
C GLY A 60 0.58 -4.80 9.73
N SER A 61 0.44 -4.04 8.63
CA SER A 61 -0.05 -4.57 7.36
C SER A 61 0.88 -5.61 6.72
N LEU A 62 2.20 -5.41 6.77
CA LEU A 62 3.16 -6.38 6.27
C LEU A 62 3.17 -7.67 7.09
N VAL A 63 3.05 -7.57 8.42
CA VAL A 63 2.97 -8.75 9.29
C VAL A 63 1.68 -9.53 9.02
N TRP A 64 0.56 -8.84 8.81
CA TRP A 64 -0.71 -9.48 8.47
C TRP A 64 -0.68 -10.16 7.09
N LEU A 65 -0.15 -9.49 6.07
CA LEU A 65 0.05 -10.08 4.74
C LEU A 65 1.03 -11.26 4.78
N GLY A 66 2.11 -11.16 5.56
CA GLY A 66 3.06 -12.25 5.77
C GLY A 66 2.38 -13.46 6.43
N GLY A 67 1.56 -13.24 7.45
CA GLY A 67 0.77 -14.29 8.08
C GLY A 67 -0.19 -14.96 7.10
N LEU A 68 -0.95 -14.18 6.34
CA LEU A 68 -1.85 -14.70 5.30
C LEU A 68 -1.12 -15.52 4.25
N ALA A 69 0.01 -15.03 3.75
CA ALA A 69 0.82 -15.74 2.76
C ALA A 69 1.32 -17.09 3.32
N LEU A 70 1.70 -17.12 4.59
CA LEU A 70 2.13 -18.34 5.28
C LEU A 70 0.96 -19.33 5.43
N THR A 71 -0.22 -18.86 5.84
CA THR A 71 -1.42 -19.70 5.94
C THR A 71 -1.83 -20.30 4.59
N VAL A 72 -1.85 -19.49 3.53
CA VAL A 72 -2.16 -19.98 2.17
C VAL A 72 -1.10 -20.99 1.72
N GLY A 73 0.19 -20.69 1.91
CA GLY A 73 1.28 -21.60 1.54
C GLY A 73 1.23 -22.94 2.26
N VAL A 74 0.76 -22.99 3.51
CA VAL A 74 0.59 -24.23 4.29
C VAL A 74 -0.65 -25.02 3.87
N ILE A 75 -1.77 -24.35 3.60
CA ILE A 75 -3.05 -25.02 3.29
C ILE A 75 -3.10 -25.50 1.83
N TRP A 76 -2.53 -24.73 0.91
CA TRP A 76 -2.60 -24.97 -0.54
C TRP A 76 -2.14 -26.38 -0.98
N PRO A 77 -1.03 -26.94 -0.48
CA PRO A 77 -0.58 -28.28 -0.87
C PRO A 77 -1.62 -29.37 -0.58
N PHE A 78 -2.33 -29.27 0.54
CA PHE A 78 -3.36 -30.25 0.91
C PHE A 78 -4.56 -30.20 -0.04
N VAL A 79 -5.03 -28.99 -0.36
CA VAL A 79 -6.13 -28.80 -1.31
C VAL A 79 -5.73 -29.27 -2.71
N ALA A 80 -4.50 -28.97 -3.14
CA ALA A 80 -3.98 -29.39 -4.44
C ALA A 80 -3.86 -30.92 -4.55
N ILE A 81 -3.39 -31.60 -3.49
CA ILE A 81 -3.28 -33.05 -3.48
C ILE A 81 -4.65 -33.72 -3.57
N GLU A 82 -5.65 -33.22 -2.84
CA GLU A 82 -7.02 -33.73 -2.92
C GLU A 82 -7.63 -33.53 -4.31
N TYR A 83 -7.41 -32.36 -4.92
CA TYR A 83 -7.85 -32.09 -6.28
C TYR A 83 -7.20 -33.05 -7.29
N VAL A 84 -5.88 -33.23 -7.22
CA VAL A 84 -5.16 -34.18 -8.10
C VAL A 84 -5.67 -35.60 -7.89
N ARG A 85 -5.88 -36.03 -6.65
CA ARG A 85 -6.41 -37.36 -6.33
C ARG A 85 -7.82 -37.55 -6.91
N ALA A 86 -8.69 -36.55 -6.79
CA ALA A 86 -10.03 -36.58 -7.35
C ALA A 86 -10.03 -36.62 -8.89
N VAL A 87 -9.09 -35.90 -9.53
CA VAL A 87 -8.91 -35.96 -10.98
C VAL A 87 -8.41 -37.34 -11.39
N THR A 88 -7.40 -37.89 -10.72
CA THR A 88 -6.85 -39.22 -11.02
C THR A 88 -7.90 -40.32 -10.86
N SER A 89 -8.71 -40.29 -9.80
CA SER A 89 -9.78 -41.27 -9.61
C SER A 89 -10.87 -41.17 -10.67
N ALA A 90 -11.20 -39.96 -11.13
CA ALA A 90 -12.11 -39.77 -12.26
C ALA A 90 -11.51 -40.31 -13.57
N GLN A 91 -10.21 -40.12 -13.81
CA GLN A 91 -9.52 -40.68 -14.99
C GLN A 91 -9.47 -42.21 -14.97
N GLU A 92 -9.17 -42.82 -13.82
CA GLU A 92 -9.16 -44.28 -13.63
C GLU A 92 -10.56 -44.89 -13.80
N ALA A 93 -11.61 -44.15 -13.41
CA ALA A 93 -13.00 -44.51 -13.68
C ALA A 93 -13.39 -44.37 -15.17
N GLY A 94 -12.45 -44.02 -16.05
CA GLY A 94 -12.66 -43.89 -17.48
C GLY A 94 -13.35 -42.60 -17.89
N ALA A 95 -13.39 -41.57 -17.03
CA ALA A 95 -13.85 -40.23 -17.40
C ALA A 95 -12.81 -39.54 -18.30
N GLN A 96 -12.66 -40.05 -19.51
CA GLN A 96 -11.86 -39.40 -20.54
C GLN A 96 -12.51 -38.06 -20.87
N VAL A 97 -11.72 -36.98 -20.78
CA VAL A 97 -12.10 -35.59 -21.03
C VAL A 97 -13.08 -35.51 -22.22
N PRO A 98 -14.24 -34.82 -22.10
CA PRO A 98 -15.06 -34.54 -23.26
C PRO A 98 -14.20 -33.79 -24.27
N GLU A 99 -13.81 -34.46 -25.36
CA GLU A 99 -13.18 -33.85 -26.52
C GLU A 99 -13.92 -32.55 -26.82
N LEU A 100 -13.18 -31.43 -26.84
CA LEU A 100 -13.69 -30.07 -27.01
C LEU A 100 -14.90 -30.11 -27.94
N SER A 101 -16.08 -29.75 -27.39
CA SER A 101 -17.30 -29.75 -28.18
C SER A 101 -17.05 -28.97 -29.47
N PRO A 102 -17.68 -29.34 -30.61
CA PRO A 102 -17.40 -28.73 -31.91
C PRO A 102 -17.45 -27.19 -31.89
N VAL A 103 -18.24 -26.63 -30.97
CA VAL A 103 -18.38 -25.19 -30.70
C VAL A 103 -17.08 -24.57 -30.18
N LEU A 104 -16.39 -25.20 -29.21
CA LEU A 104 -15.13 -24.68 -28.69
C LEU A 104 -13.99 -24.83 -29.70
N ARG A 105 -13.96 -25.91 -30.49
CA ARG A 105 -12.96 -26.08 -31.55
C ARG A 105 -13.10 -24.98 -32.62
N LYS A 106 -14.34 -24.65 -33.00
CA LYS A 106 -14.64 -23.56 -33.93
C LYS A 106 -14.25 -22.17 -33.41
N LEU A 107 -14.17 -21.97 -32.10
CA LEU A 107 -13.74 -20.70 -31.49
C LEU A 107 -12.22 -20.54 -31.42
N LEU A 108 -11.46 -21.64 -31.45
CA LEU A 108 -9.99 -21.62 -31.42
C LEU A 108 -9.38 -21.55 -32.83
N ASP A 109 -10.09 -22.10 -33.83
CA ASP A 109 -9.71 -22.09 -35.25
C ASP A 109 -10.16 -20.81 -36.00
N ALA A 110 -10.76 -19.84 -35.30
CA ALA A 110 -11.22 -18.55 -35.84
C ALA A 110 -10.26 -17.41 -35.52
#